data_AF-A0A3C1PPA1-F1
#
_entry.id   AF-A0A3C1PPA1-F1
#
_cell.length_a   1.000
_cell.length_b   1.000
_cell.length_c   1.000
_cell.angle_alpha   90.00
_cell.angle_beta   90.00
_cell.angle_gamma   90.00
#
_symmetry.space_group_name_H-M   'P 1'
#
loop_
_entity.id
_entity.type
_entity.pdbx_description
1 polymer ?
#
loop_
_entity_poly.entity_id
_entity_poly.type
_entity_poly.pdbx_seq_one_letter_code
_entity_poly.pdbx_strand_id
1 'polypeptide(L)'
;MINTVLRNLILNAIKYSNRGSEVIIESRTTETEVTMRVIDQGIGINAEKIEKLFKINEKISTKGTEKESGTGIGLILCKEYIEKHKGKLWVESELGIGSVFSFSIPI
;
A
#
# COMPACT_ATOMS: atom_id res chain seq x y z
N MET A 1 10.09 12.01 4.56
CA MET A 1 10.01 10.60 4.09
C MET A 1 8.58 10.08 4.07
N ILE A 2 7.70 10.50 4.99
CA ILE A 2 6.29 10.06 5.02
C ILE A 2 5.52 10.45 3.75
N ASN A 3 5.75 11.65 3.20
CA ASN A 3 5.17 12.04 1.90
C ASN A 3 5.51 11.05 0.77
N THR A 4 6.72 10.47 0.78
CA THR A 4 7.14 9.46 -0.20
C THR A 4 6.33 8.18 -0.04
N VAL A 5 6.11 7.74 1.21
CA VAL A 5 5.28 6.57 1.51
C VAL A 5 3.85 6.79 1.00
N LEU A 6 3.22 7.88 1.43
CA LEU A 6 1.84 8.20 1.06
C LEU A 6 1.68 8.32 -0.46
N ARG A 7 2.58 9.04 -1.14
CA ARG A 7 2.57 9.14 -2.61
C ARG A 7 2.70 7.78 -3.27
N ASN A 8 3.57 6.90 -2.78
CA ASN A 8 3.73 5.56 -3.37
C ASN A 8 2.46 4.71 -3.19
N LEU A 9 1.83 4.75 -2.03
CA LEU A 9 0.57 4.03 -1.79
C LEU A 9 -0.57 4.57 -2.66
N ILE A 10 -0.70 5.90 -2.80
CA ILE A 10 -1.70 6.52 -3.69
C ILE A 10 -1.46 6.13 -5.15
N LEU A 11 -0.21 6.16 -5.61
CA LEU A 11 0.11 5.78 -6.99
C LEU A 11 -0.19 4.31 -7.25
N ASN A 12 0.05 3.43 -6.29
CA ASN A 12 -0.36 2.03 -6.39
C ASN A 12 -1.89 1.92 -6.44
N ALA A 13 -2.61 2.60 -5.56
CA ALA A 13 -4.08 2.59 -5.57
C ALA A 13 -4.63 3.03 -6.94
N ILE A 14 -4.11 4.12 -7.52
CA ILE A 14 -4.51 4.58 -8.86
C ILE A 14 -4.17 3.53 -9.93
N LYS A 15 -2.96 2.96 -9.89
CA LYS A 15 -2.47 1.99 -10.88
C LYS A 15 -3.25 0.66 -10.88
N TYR A 16 -3.70 0.22 -9.71
CA TYR A 16 -4.38 -1.08 -9.54
C TYR A 16 -5.91 -0.95 -9.42
N SER A 17 -6.44 0.28 -9.41
CA SER A 17 -7.88 0.58 -9.44
C SER A 17 -8.49 0.35 -10.82
N ASN A 18 -9.80 0.13 -10.83
CA ASN A 18 -10.59 0.12 -12.06
C ASN A 18 -10.82 1.55 -12.56
N ARG A 19 -11.01 1.73 -13.88
CA ARG A 19 -11.24 3.07 -14.44
C ARG A 19 -12.55 3.65 -13.91
N GLY A 20 -12.48 4.87 -13.37
CA GLY A 20 -13.64 5.57 -12.80
C GLY A 20 -13.99 5.16 -11.37
N SER A 21 -13.22 4.27 -10.74
CA SER A 21 -13.38 3.98 -9.31
C SER A 21 -12.76 5.06 -8.44
N GLU A 22 -13.20 5.12 -7.19
CA GLU A 22 -12.67 6.05 -6.20
C GLU A 22 -11.42 5.49 -5.51
N VAL A 23 -10.47 6.37 -5.21
CA VAL A 23 -9.37 6.08 -4.27
C VAL A 23 -9.62 6.93 -3.03
N ILE A 24 -9.81 6.26 -1.89
CA ILE A 24 -10.16 6.91 -0.63
C ILE A 24 -8.92 7.00 0.25
N ILE A 25 -8.67 8.18 0.82
CA ILE A 25 -7.57 8.41 1.75
C ILE A 25 -8.16 8.82 3.10
N GLU A 26 -7.87 8.04 4.14
CA GLU A 26 -8.35 8.30 5.49
C GLU A 26 -7.19 8.46 6.46
N SER A 27 -7.42 9.25 7.50
CA SER A 27 -6.49 9.38 8.62
C SER A 27 -7.26 9.25 9.93
N ARG A 28 -6.68 8.53 10.88
CA ARG A 28 -7.15 8.46 12.26
C ARG A 28 -6.01 8.74 13.21
N THR A 29 -6.24 9.69 14.11
CA THR A 29 -5.28 10.05 15.15
C THR A 29 -5.77 9.54 16.50
N THR A 30 -4.88 8.92 17.27
CA THR A 30 -5.07 8.62 18.68
C THR A 30 -4.13 9.50 19.51
N GLU A 31 -4.11 9.32 20.83
CA GLU A 31 -3.16 10.01 21.69
C GLU A 31 -1.70 9.58 21.44
N THR A 32 -1.48 8.40 20.85
CA THR A 32 -0.16 7.76 20.76
C THR A 32 0.34 7.56 19.33
N GLU A 33 -0.54 7.59 18.32
CA GLU A 33 -0.15 7.39 16.92
C GLU A 33 -1.11 8.03 15.92
N VAL A 34 -0.61 8.24 14.69
CA VAL A 34 -1.42 8.57 13.51
C VAL A 34 -1.44 7.36 12.59
N THR A 35 -2.64 6.91 12.21
CA THR A 35 -2.85 5.88 11.17
C THR A 35 -3.37 6.53 9.90
N MET A 36 -2.75 6.21 8.77
CA MET A 36 -3.17 6.58 7.42
C MET A 36 -3.64 5.34 6.67
N ARG A 37 -4.70 5.46 5.88
CA ARG A 37 -5.24 4.39 5.02
C ARG A 37 -5.40 4.90 3.61
N VAL A 38 -5.05 4.07 2.63
CA VAL A 38 -5.28 4.28 1.21
C VAL A 38 -6.05 3.08 0.69
N ILE A 39 -7.26 3.32 0.21
CA ILE A 39 -8.24 2.30 -0.18
C ILE A 39 -8.44 2.38 -1.69
N ASP A 40 -8.30 1.25 -2.37
CA ASP A 40 -8.56 1.09 -3.80
C ASP A 40 -9.69 0.08 -4.06
N GLN A 41 -10.38 0.23 -5.19
CA GLN A 41 -11.41 -0.68 -5.69
C GLN A 41 -10.89 -1.43 -6.92
N GLY A 42 -9.72 -2.04 -6.75
CA GLY A 42 -8.93 -2.65 -7.80
C GLY A 42 -9.10 -4.16 -7.95
N ILE A 43 -8.13 -4.75 -8.63
CA ILE A 43 -8.05 -6.20 -8.84
C ILE A 43 -7.80 -7.00 -7.55
N GLY A 44 -7.39 -6.32 -6.47
CA GLY A 44 -6.99 -6.94 -5.21
C GLY A 44 -5.73 -7.80 -5.31
N ILE A 45 -5.39 -8.44 -4.19
CA ILE A 45 -4.15 -9.20 -4.02
C ILE A 45 -4.50 -10.55 -3.39
N ASN A 46 -3.99 -11.63 -4.00
CA ASN A 46 -4.11 -12.98 -3.42
C ASN A 46 -3.38 -13.05 -2.07
N ALA A 47 -3.99 -13.67 -1.06
CA ALA A 47 -3.42 -13.85 0.28
C ALA A 47 -1.99 -14.43 0.26
N GLU A 48 -1.69 -15.40 -0.61
CA GLU A 48 -0.35 -15.99 -0.74
C GLU A 48 0.72 -14.97 -1.19
N LYS A 49 0.30 -13.91 -1.90
CA LYS A 49 1.18 -12.83 -2.35
C LYS A 49 1.35 -11.75 -1.29
N ILE A 50 0.34 -11.53 -0.43
CA ILE A 50 0.36 -10.47 0.59
C ILE A 50 1.59 -10.61 1.50
N GLU A 51 1.87 -11.83 1.98
CA GLU A 51 3.02 -12.09 2.86
C GLU A 51 4.37 -11.80 2.21
N LYS A 52 4.41 -11.80 0.89
CA LYS A 52 5.62 -11.66 0.10
C LYS A 52 5.86 -10.24 -0.39
N LEU A 53 4.83 -9.38 -0.41
CA LEU A 53 4.91 -7.97 -0.88
C LEU A 53 6.01 -7.16 -0.19
N PHE A 54 6.32 -7.50 1.04
CA PHE A 54 7.25 -6.76 1.89
C PHE A 54 8.60 -7.46 2.09
N LYS A 55 8.86 -8.57 1.38
CA LYS A 55 10.13 -9.31 1.49
C LYS A 55 11.13 -8.81 0.46
N ILE A 56 12.30 -8.37 0.92
CA ILE A 56 13.40 -7.85 0.07
C ILE A 56 13.85 -8.87 -0.99
N ASN A 57 13.83 -10.16 -0.66
CA ASN A 57 14.32 -11.23 -1.53
C ASN A 57 13.28 -11.69 -2.57
N GLU A 58 12.03 -11.24 -2.46
CA GLU A 58 10.94 -11.62 -3.35
C GLU A 58 10.41 -10.36 -4.04
N LYS A 59 11.12 -9.92 -5.10
CA LYS A 59 10.65 -8.80 -5.95
C LYS A 59 9.39 -9.23 -6.69
N ILE A 60 8.23 -8.96 -6.08
CA ILE A 60 6.94 -9.20 -6.71
C ILE A 60 6.54 -7.95 -7.47
N SER A 61 6.43 -8.10 -8.80
CA SER A 61 5.82 -7.11 -9.67
C SER A 61 4.60 -7.73 -10.32
N THR A 62 3.43 -7.21 -9.99
CA THR A 62 2.20 -7.48 -10.74
C THR A 62 1.97 -6.35 -11.73
N LYS A 63 1.47 -6.72 -12.91
CA LYS A 63 0.96 -5.76 -13.88
C LYS A 63 -0.20 -4.98 -13.26
N GLY A 64 -0.23 -3.67 -13.49
CA GLY A 64 -1.38 -2.82 -13.14
C GLY A 64 -2.64 -3.21 -13.91
N THR A 65 -3.76 -2.57 -13.59
CA THR A 65 -5.06 -2.83 -14.25
C THR A 65 -4.95 -2.65 -15.76
N GLU A 66 -4.20 -1.65 -16.20
CA GLU A 66 -3.92 -1.33 -17.61
C GLU A 66 -2.56 -1.88 -18.07
N LYS A 67 -2.10 -2.97 -17.44
CA LYS A 67 -0.85 -3.70 -17.74
C LYS A 67 0.45 -2.93 -17.49
N GLU A 68 0.41 -1.91 -16.65
CA GLU A 68 1.58 -1.09 -16.33
C GLU A 68 2.62 -1.88 -15.52
N SER A 69 3.90 -1.71 -15.86
CA SER A 69 5.01 -2.35 -15.16
C SER A 69 5.35 -1.64 -13.84
N GLY A 70 5.84 -2.40 -12.86
CA GLY A 70 6.35 -1.87 -11.59
C GLY A 70 7.72 -2.45 -11.27
N THR A 71 8.54 -1.72 -10.52
CA THR A 71 9.89 -2.19 -10.14
C THR A 71 9.87 -3.19 -8.99
N GLY A 72 8.76 -3.29 -8.25
CA GLY A 72 8.64 -4.10 -7.03
C GLY A 72 9.39 -3.51 -5.82
N ILE A 73 10.02 -2.34 -5.96
CA ILE A 73 10.88 -1.74 -4.90
C ILE A 73 10.09 -0.78 -4.00
N GLY A 74 9.03 -0.14 -4.53
CA GLY A 74 8.33 0.94 -3.83
C GLY A 74 7.79 0.55 -2.46
N LEU A 75 7.12 -0.60 -2.33
CA LEU A 75 6.55 -1.07 -1.06
C LEU A 75 7.62 -1.50 -0.04
N ILE A 76 8.75 -2.03 -0.52
CA ILE A 76 9.89 -2.37 0.35
C ILE A 76 10.45 -1.10 0.99
N LEU A 77 10.68 -0.05 0.19
CA LEU A 77 11.14 1.25 0.72
C LEU A 77 10.11 1.89 1.65
N CYS A 78 8.81 1.76 1.34
CA CYS A 78 7.76 2.23 2.23
C CYS A 78 7.84 1.56 3.59
N LYS A 79 8.00 0.24 3.63
CA LYS A 79 8.15 -0.50 4.88
C LYS A 79 9.37 -0.04 5.67
N GLU A 80 10.53 0.07 5.02
CA GLU A 80 11.76 0.53 5.68
C GLU A 80 11.60 1.93 6.27
N TYR A 81 10.97 2.87 5.55
CA TYR A 81 10.72 4.21 6.05
C TYR A 81 9.76 4.23 7.22
N ILE A 82 8.68 3.45 7.18
CA ILE A 82 7.72 3.39 8.28
C ILE A 82 8.34 2.74 9.52
N GLU A 83 9.09 1.65 9.37
CA GLU A 83 9.81 0.99 10.46
C GLU A 83 10.87 1.90 11.09
N LYS A 84 11.59 2.71 10.28
CA LYS A 84 12.52 3.73 10.79
C LYS A 84 11.85 4.79 11.66
N HIS A 85 10.55 5.03 11.47
CA HIS A 85 9.76 5.90 12.35
C HIS A 85 9.06 5.12 13.47
N LYS A 86 9.45 3.87 13.74
CA LYS A 86 8.83 2.98 14.74
C LYS A 86 7.35 2.69 14.47
N GLY A 87 6.94 2.85 13.20
CA GLY A 87 5.59 2.61 12.74
C GLY A 87 5.37 1.20 12.23
N LYS A 88 4.17 0.95 11.72
CA LYS A 88 3.79 -0.31 11.07
C LYS A 88 3.16 -0.03 9.71
N LEU A 89 3.47 -0.87 8.71
CA LEU A 89 2.81 -0.86 7.39
C LEU A 89 2.18 -2.24 7.18
N TRP A 90 0.91 -2.28 6.78
CA TRP A 90 0.17 -3.51 6.50
C TRP A 90 -0.82 -3.31 5.35
N VAL A 91 -1.38 -4.43 4.88
CA VAL A 91 -2.38 -4.44 3.81
C VAL A 91 -3.46 -5.46 4.11
N GLU A 92 -4.70 -5.09 3.83
CA GLU A 92 -5.87 -5.95 3.78
C GLU A 92 -6.36 -5.95 2.33
N SER A 93 -6.60 -7.10 1.72
CA SER A 93 -6.98 -7.15 0.31
C SER A 93 -7.74 -8.43 -0.02
N GLU A 94 -8.70 -8.31 -0.94
CA GLU A 94 -9.49 -9.41 -1.47
C GLU A 94 -9.50 -9.34 -3.00
N LEU A 95 -9.26 -10.49 -3.64
CA LEU A 95 -9.22 -10.60 -5.10
C LEU A 95 -10.54 -10.15 -5.72
N GLY A 96 -10.45 -9.23 -6.69
CA GLY A 96 -11.61 -8.67 -7.39
C GLY A 96 -12.40 -7.60 -6.63
N ILE A 97 -12.07 -7.33 -5.36
CA ILE A 97 -12.71 -6.28 -4.56
C ILE A 97 -11.80 -5.05 -4.46
N GLY A 98 -10.53 -5.24 -4.10
CA GLY A 98 -9.57 -4.15 -3.95
C GLY A 98 -8.61 -4.35 -2.78
N SER A 99 -7.97 -3.26 -2.35
CA SER A 99 -6.99 -3.30 -1.27
C SER A 99 -7.08 -2.08 -0.36
N VAL A 100 -6.70 -2.27 0.89
CA VAL A 100 -6.53 -1.23 1.90
C VAL A 100 -5.10 -1.28 2.40
N PHE A 101 -4.27 -0.35 1.93
CA PHE A 101 -2.92 -0.17 2.45
C PHE A 101 -2.96 0.80 3.62
N SER A 102 -2.42 0.38 4.76
CA SER A 102 -2.45 1.15 5.99
C SER A 102 -1.07 1.28 6.59
N PHE A 103 -0.73 2.47 7.09
CA PHE A 103 0.45 2.64 7.95
C PHE A 103 0.14 3.47 9.18
N SER A 104 0.83 3.18 10.29
CA SER A 104 0.80 3.99 11.51
C SER A 104 2.18 4.48 11.89
N ILE A 105 2.25 5.62 12.57
CA ILE A 105 3.47 6.21 13.12
C ILE A 105 3.15 6.79 14.51
N PRO A 106 3.98 6.54 15.54
CA PRO A 106 3.84 7.18 16.84
C PRO A 106 3.92 8.71 16.79
N ILE A 107 3.22 9.38 17.71
CA ILE A 107 3.25 10.85 17.91
C ILE A 107 4.31 11.23 18.93
#